data_AF-A0AAU5G3F7-F1
#
_entry.id   AF-A0AAU5G3F7-F1
#
_cell.length_a   1.000
_cell.length_b   1.000
_cell.length_c   1.000
_cell.angle_alpha   90.00
_cell.angle_beta   90.00
_cell.angle_gamma   90.00
#
_symmetry.space_group_name_H-M   'P 1'
#
loop_
_entity.id
_entity.type
_entity.pdbx_description
1 polymer ?
#
loop_
_entity_poly.entity_id
_entity_poly.type
_entity_poly.pdbx_seq_one_letter_code
_entity_poly.pdbx_strand_id
1 'polypeptide(L)'
;MKFRRRTLESLGELVCGSPVSDDAGDSSEPKFFPYRSSKYLTEFFAELGTDWVHDGSTRHRWVAGILESMLAEPHDGPTKPPDSFCWLIVYLMSPAEALNEGRDRPHALRQLNQVLDREGFEAFYADDGHCYLRHLGTNTVSALAANPHRPFTAAEVQRRADLAAYLKKCSEDQLIEEVLLPLFRQLGFQQVTAAGHKDKALEYGKDIWMRYTLPTRHFLYFGIQVKRGKLDAAGMTRAGNANGPSPVKVGTRLLITPRA
;
A
#
# COMPACT_ATOMS: atom_id res chain seq x y z
N MET A 1 -3.01 0.79 -18.24
CA MET A 1 -3.13 -0.29 -19.23
C MET A 1 -4.61 -0.49 -19.52
N LYS A 2 -5.02 -1.08 -20.65
CA LYS A 2 -6.45 -1.29 -20.93
C LYS A 2 -6.72 -2.67 -21.50
N PHE A 3 -7.23 -3.56 -20.65
CA PHE A 3 -7.75 -4.86 -21.07
C PHE A 3 -9.10 -4.69 -21.75
N ARG A 4 -9.49 -5.64 -22.59
CA ARG A 4 -10.82 -5.60 -23.21
C ARG A 4 -11.90 -5.89 -22.17
N ARG A 5 -13.04 -5.23 -22.29
CA ARG A 5 -14.18 -5.40 -21.38
C ARG A 5 -14.58 -6.85 -21.17
N ARG A 6 -14.67 -7.64 -22.26
CA ARG A 6 -14.97 -9.07 -22.20
C ARG A 6 -13.98 -9.87 -21.34
N THR A 7 -12.71 -9.50 -21.36
CA THR A 7 -11.66 -10.17 -20.57
C THR A 7 -11.83 -9.82 -19.10
N LEU A 8 -12.13 -8.56 -18.79
CA LEU A 8 -12.40 -8.12 -17.42
C LEU A 8 -13.65 -8.80 -16.84
N GLU A 9 -14.69 -9.01 -17.66
CA GLU A 9 -15.88 -9.76 -17.23
C GLU A 9 -15.56 -11.24 -16.96
N SER A 10 -14.79 -11.91 -17.83
CA SER A 10 -14.32 -13.27 -17.57
C SER A 10 -13.43 -13.38 -16.33
N LEU A 11 -12.53 -12.42 -16.09
CA LEU A 11 -11.79 -12.34 -14.82
C LEU A 11 -12.74 -12.12 -13.64
N GLY A 12 -13.75 -11.29 -13.83
CA GLY A 12 -14.81 -11.05 -12.85
C GLY A 12 -15.56 -12.32 -12.47
N GLU A 13 -15.82 -13.21 -13.43
CA GLU A 13 -16.43 -14.53 -13.18
C GLU A 13 -15.55 -15.42 -12.31
N LEU A 14 -14.23 -15.47 -12.59
CA LEU A 14 -13.26 -16.20 -11.76
C LEU A 14 -13.23 -15.66 -10.33
N VAL A 15 -13.19 -14.33 -10.15
CA VAL A 15 -13.23 -13.69 -8.82
C VAL A 15 -14.55 -14.00 -8.10
N CYS A 16 -15.67 -14.01 -8.82
CA CYS A 16 -16.97 -14.37 -8.25
C CYS A 16 -17.13 -15.86 -7.94
N GLY A 17 -16.25 -16.72 -8.50
CA GLY A 17 -16.45 -18.18 -8.52
C GLY A 17 -17.77 -18.58 -9.19
N SER A 18 -18.24 -17.77 -10.14
CA SER A 18 -19.43 -18.08 -10.94
C SER A 18 -19.00 -18.86 -12.19
N PRO A 19 -19.82 -19.80 -12.69
CA PRO A 19 -19.53 -20.45 -13.97
C PRO A 19 -19.52 -19.42 -15.12
N VAL A 20 -18.70 -19.68 -16.14
CA VAL A 20 -18.52 -18.81 -17.34
C VAL A 20 -19.75 -18.82 -18.27
N SER A 21 -20.87 -19.43 -17.86
CA SER A 21 -22.16 -19.34 -18.54
C SER A 21 -23.31 -19.74 -17.61
N ASP A 22 -24.43 -19.01 -17.72
CA ASP A 22 -25.72 -19.31 -17.06
C ASP A 22 -26.46 -20.50 -17.71
N ASP A 23 -25.74 -21.41 -18.38
CA ASP A 23 -26.34 -22.65 -18.86
C ASP A 23 -26.50 -23.59 -17.66
N ALA A 24 -27.70 -23.56 -17.10
CA ALA A 24 -28.25 -24.55 -16.18
C ALA A 24 -28.40 -25.92 -16.87
N GLY A 25 -27.29 -26.45 -17.36
CA GLY A 25 -27.11 -27.82 -17.82
C GLY A 25 -25.88 -28.37 -17.13
N ASP A 26 -26.11 -29.22 -16.13
CA ASP A 26 -25.17 -30.15 -15.49
C ASP A 26 -23.69 -29.97 -15.88
N SER A 27 -23.05 -28.90 -15.39
CA SER A 27 -21.61 -28.73 -15.56
C SER A 27 -20.93 -29.68 -14.59
N SER A 28 -20.68 -30.90 -15.07
CA SER A 28 -19.88 -31.92 -14.37
C SER A 28 -18.44 -31.49 -14.10
N GLU A 29 -18.01 -30.33 -14.61
CA GLU A 29 -16.69 -29.78 -14.34
C GLU A 29 -16.58 -29.25 -12.90
N PRO A 30 -15.56 -29.68 -12.13
CA PRO A 30 -15.32 -29.16 -10.79
C PRO A 30 -15.08 -27.65 -10.81
N LYS A 31 -15.61 -26.95 -9.80
CA LYS A 31 -15.35 -25.53 -9.60
C LYS A 31 -14.01 -25.34 -8.90
N PHE A 32 -13.14 -24.49 -9.44
CA PHE A 32 -11.81 -24.25 -8.86
C PHE A 32 -11.72 -22.93 -8.10
N PHE A 33 -12.70 -22.04 -8.25
CA PHE A 33 -12.78 -20.77 -7.52
C PHE A 33 -13.95 -20.79 -6.52
N PRO A 34 -13.73 -20.39 -5.26
CA PRO A 34 -14.81 -20.26 -4.27
C PRO A 34 -15.90 -19.30 -4.75
N TYR A 35 -17.15 -19.71 -4.56
CA TYR A 35 -18.30 -18.86 -4.87
C TYR A 35 -18.37 -17.68 -3.90
N ARG A 36 -18.34 -16.45 -4.44
CA ARG A 36 -18.41 -15.20 -3.66
C ARG A 36 -19.71 -14.46 -3.92
N SER A 37 -20.58 -14.43 -2.92
CA SER A 37 -21.79 -13.58 -2.90
C SER A 37 -21.41 -12.10 -2.81
N SER A 38 -22.36 -11.17 -2.93
CA SER A 38 -22.10 -9.73 -2.76
C SER A 38 -21.41 -9.39 -1.44
N LYS A 39 -21.78 -10.08 -0.35
CA LYS A 39 -21.13 -9.95 0.95
C LYS A 39 -19.66 -10.40 0.88
N TYR A 40 -19.41 -11.59 0.33
CA TYR A 40 -18.06 -12.16 0.23
C TYR A 40 -17.17 -11.43 -0.77
N LEU A 41 -17.74 -10.76 -1.78
CA LEU A 41 -16.98 -9.87 -2.66
C LEU A 41 -16.51 -8.62 -1.93
N THR A 42 -17.38 -8.00 -1.13
CA THR A 42 -16.98 -6.87 -0.27
C THR A 42 -15.88 -7.29 0.70
N GLU A 43 -15.98 -8.47 1.32
CA GLU A 43 -14.94 -9.00 2.23
C GLU A 43 -13.62 -9.27 1.47
N PHE A 44 -13.67 -9.91 0.30
CA PHE A 44 -12.50 -10.16 -0.55
C PHE A 44 -11.74 -8.87 -0.88
N PHE A 45 -12.46 -7.80 -1.26
CA PHE A 45 -11.85 -6.52 -1.58
C PHE A 45 -11.36 -5.77 -0.33
N ALA A 46 -12.00 -5.95 0.82
CA ALA A 46 -11.53 -5.43 2.10
C ALA A 46 -10.23 -6.11 2.57
N GLU A 47 -10.10 -7.43 2.36
CA GLU A 47 -8.89 -8.19 2.67
C GLU A 47 -7.70 -7.82 1.76
N LEU A 48 -7.99 -7.45 0.51
CA LEU A 48 -7.04 -6.76 -0.39
C LEU A 48 -6.71 -5.32 0.05
N GLY A 49 -7.31 -4.86 1.16
CA GLY A 49 -7.11 -3.55 1.76
C GLY A 49 -7.95 -2.44 1.12
N THR A 50 -8.86 -2.73 0.19
CA THR A 50 -9.62 -1.70 -0.52
C THR A 50 -10.95 -1.37 0.17
N ASP A 51 -11.52 -0.20 -0.14
CA ASP A 51 -12.82 0.24 0.40
C ASP A 51 -14.00 -0.09 -0.56
N TRP A 52 -13.81 -1.00 -1.52
CA TRP A 52 -14.84 -1.33 -2.50
C TRP A 52 -15.97 -2.15 -1.86
N VAL A 53 -17.19 -1.63 -1.94
CA VAL A 53 -18.41 -2.30 -1.44
C VAL A 53 -19.32 -2.62 -2.61
N HIS A 54 -19.75 -3.88 -2.70
CA HIS A 54 -20.65 -4.31 -3.77
C HIS A 54 -21.99 -3.56 -3.70
N ASP A 55 -22.40 -2.99 -4.84
CA ASP A 55 -23.53 -2.03 -4.93
C ASP A 55 -24.90 -2.68 -5.21
N GLY A 56 -24.93 -3.99 -5.41
CA GLY A 56 -26.14 -4.76 -5.72
C GLY A 56 -26.35 -4.99 -7.21
N SER A 57 -25.47 -4.47 -8.07
CA SER A 57 -25.46 -4.77 -9.51
C SER A 57 -24.98 -6.20 -9.80
N THR A 58 -24.84 -6.55 -11.08
CA THR A 58 -24.36 -7.87 -11.48
C THR A 58 -22.90 -8.08 -11.06
N ARG A 59 -22.67 -9.04 -10.15
CA ARG A 59 -21.38 -9.33 -9.52
C ARG A 59 -20.17 -9.29 -10.45
N HIS A 60 -20.12 -10.12 -11.50
CA HIS A 60 -18.96 -10.16 -12.41
C HIS A 60 -18.76 -8.83 -13.16
N ARG A 61 -19.84 -8.12 -13.50
CA ARG A 61 -19.77 -6.82 -14.18
C ARG A 61 -19.24 -5.73 -13.26
N TRP A 62 -19.65 -5.76 -11.99
CA TRP A 62 -19.16 -4.88 -10.94
C TRP A 62 -17.67 -5.11 -10.69
N VAL A 63 -17.25 -6.37 -10.51
CA VAL A 63 -15.83 -6.73 -10.37
C VAL A 63 -15.04 -6.25 -11.58
N ALA A 64 -15.54 -6.46 -12.80
CA ALA A 64 -14.88 -6.00 -14.01
C ALA A 64 -14.68 -4.47 -14.06
N GLY A 65 -15.59 -3.68 -13.48
CA GLY A 65 -15.41 -2.23 -13.32
C GLY A 65 -14.31 -1.86 -12.31
N ILE A 66 -14.17 -2.65 -11.23
CA ILE A 66 -13.05 -2.50 -10.29
C ILE A 66 -11.74 -2.86 -10.97
N LEU A 67 -11.68 -3.98 -11.69
CA LEU A 67 -10.48 -4.40 -12.41
C LEU A 67 -10.06 -3.35 -13.46
N GLU A 68 -11.02 -2.72 -14.15
CA GLU A 68 -10.75 -1.58 -15.04
C GLU A 68 -10.13 -0.40 -14.28
N SER A 69 -10.66 -0.07 -13.10
CA SER A 69 -10.14 0.99 -12.25
C SER A 69 -8.73 0.69 -11.76
N MET A 70 -8.45 -0.55 -11.33
CA MET A 70 -7.13 -1.00 -10.91
C MET A 70 -6.10 -0.90 -12.03
N LEU A 71 -6.45 -1.35 -13.25
CA LEU A 71 -5.54 -1.28 -14.42
C LEU A 71 -5.26 0.15 -14.92
N ALA A 72 -6.09 1.12 -14.53
CA ALA A 72 -5.94 2.53 -14.85
C ALA A 72 -4.99 3.27 -13.89
N GLU A 73 -4.60 2.65 -12.77
CA GLU A 73 -3.65 3.21 -11.80
C GLU A 73 -2.27 3.46 -12.44
N PRO A 74 -1.42 4.34 -11.87
CA PRO A 74 -0.06 4.56 -12.36
C PRO A 74 0.78 3.28 -12.33
N HIS A 75 1.51 2.99 -13.42
CA HIS A 75 2.33 1.79 -13.59
C HIS A 75 3.42 1.99 -14.66
N ASP A 76 4.43 1.13 -14.64
CA ASP A 76 5.63 1.22 -15.50
C ASP A 76 5.35 0.68 -16.92
N GLY A 77 4.41 1.31 -17.63
CA GLY A 77 4.12 1.01 -19.03
C GLY A 77 3.25 -0.23 -19.25
N PRO A 78 2.92 -0.54 -20.52
CA PRO A 78 1.89 -1.52 -20.86
C PRO A 78 2.27 -2.99 -20.58
N THR A 79 3.54 -3.26 -20.28
CA THR A 79 4.05 -4.63 -20.06
C THR A 79 4.09 -5.02 -18.58
N LYS A 80 3.79 -4.09 -17.67
CA LYS A 80 3.78 -4.31 -16.22
C LYS A 80 2.46 -3.78 -15.65
N PRO A 81 1.51 -4.65 -15.27
CA PRO A 81 0.27 -4.22 -14.64
C PRO A 81 0.56 -3.49 -13.31
N PRO A 82 -0.35 -2.60 -12.87
CA PRO A 82 -0.26 -1.97 -11.56
C PRO A 82 -0.15 -2.99 -10.41
N ASP A 83 0.49 -2.58 -9.32
CA ASP A 83 0.74 -3.46 -8.17
C ASP A 83 -0.57 -3.97 -7.54
N SER A 84 -1.62 -3.14 -7.50
CA SER A 84 -2.95 -3.54 -6.98
C SER A 84 -3.53 -4.73 -7.74
N PHE A 85 -3.41 -4.73 -9.07
CA PHE A 85 -3.87 -5.80 -9.93
C PHE A 85 -3.03 -7.06 -9.73
N CYS A 86 -1.70 -6.91 -9.57
CA CYS A 86 -0.82 -8.03 -9.25
C CYS A 86 -1.17 -8.66 -7.88
N TRP A 87 -1.42 -7.85 -6.85
CA TRP A 87 -1.87 -8.32 -5.54
C TRP A 87 -3.22 -9.03 -5.59
N LEU A 88 -4.15 -8.56 -6.43
CA LEU A 88 -5.41 -9.26 -6.65
C LEU A 88 -5.19 -10.66 -7.22
N ILE A 89 -4.29 -10.83 -8.19
CA ILE A 89 -3.96 -12.16 -8.74
C ILE A 89 -3.32 -13.06 -7.69
N VAL A 90 -2.37 -12.53 -6.90
CA VAL A 90 -1.73 -13.26 -5.80
C VAL A 90 -2.77 -13.76 -4.79
N TYR A 91 -3.70 -12.90 -4.41
CA TYR A 91 -4.75 -13.24 -3.44
C TYR A 91 -5.75 -14.24 -4.01
N LEU A 92 -6.24 -14.00 -5.22
CA LEU A 92 -7.17 -14.89 -5.94
C LEU A 92 -6.59 -16.30 -6.12
N MET A 93 -5.28 -16.39 -6.36
CA MET A 93 -4.54 -17.63 -6.58
C MET A 93 -3.80 -18.11 -5.33
N SER A 94 -4.21 -17.66 -4.14
CA SER A 94 -3.64 -18.16 -2.89
C SER A 94 -3.83 -19.68 -2.78
N PRO A 95 -2.79 -20.45 -2.40
CA PRO A 95 -2.92 -21.88 -2.12
C PRO A 95 -3.93 -22.21 -1.01
N ALA A 96 -4.24 -21.24 -0.14
CA ALA A 96 -5.26 -21.39 0.92
C ALA A 96 -6.68 -21.38 0.37
N GLU A 97 -6.91 -20.78 -0.79
CA GLU A 97 -8.23 -20.67 -1.43
C GLU A 97 -8.56 -21.90 -2.32
N ALA A 98 -7.72 -22.95 -2.30
CA ALA A 98 -7.83 -24.09 -3.22
C ALA A 98 -9.17 -24.80 -3.06
N LEU A 99 -9.87 -25.04 -4.17
CA LEU A 99 -11.19 -25.68 -4.20
C LEU A 99 -11.20 -26.77 -5.26
N ASN A 100 -11.59 -27.99 -4.87
CA ASN A 100 -11.65 -29.17 -5.76
C ASN A 100 -10.33 -29.48 -6.49
N GLU A 101 -9.20 -29.01 -5.95
CA GLU A 101 -7.85 -29.29 -6.45
C GLU A 101 -6.81 -29.14 -5.32
N GLY A 102 -5.56 -29.52 -5.57
CA GLY A 102 -4.47 -29.37 -4.63
C GLY A 102 -3.97 -27.92 -4.47
N ARG A 103 -3.04 -27.71 -3.53
CA ARG A 103 -2.45 -26.39 -3.23
C ARG A 103 -1.69 -25.77 -4.40
N ASP A 104 -1.26 -26.58 -5.37
CA ASP A 104 -0.59 -26.14 -6.59
C ASP A 104 -1.57 -25.54 -7.63
N ARG A 105 -2.87 -25.66 -7.38
CA ARG A 105 -3.97 -25.06 -8.14
C ARG A 105 -3.86 -25.14 -9.68
N PRO A 106 -3.53 -26.31 -10.26
CA PRO A 106 -3.24 -26.42 -11.70
C PRO A 106 -4.45 -26.12 -12.60
N HIS A 107 -5.67 -26.37 -12.14
CA HIS A 107 -6.88 -26.13 -12.92
C HIS A 107 -7.33 -24.67 -12.82
N ALA A 108 -7.29 -24.05 -11.63
CA ALA A 108 -7.51 -22.61 -11.51
C ALA A 108 -6.47 -21.81 -12.31
N LEU A 109 -5.19 -22.22 -12.29
CA LEU A 109 -4.14 -21.55 -13.05
C LEU A 109 -4.41 -21.64 -14.56
N ARG A 110 -4.86 -22.80 -15.04
CA ARG A 110 -5.26 -22.98 -16.44
C ARG A 110 -6.43 -22.08 -16.83
N GLN A 111 -7.48 -22.00 -16.00
CA GLN A 111 -8.63 -21.13 -16.24
C GLN A 111 -8.23 -19.66 -16.26
N LEU A 112 -7.37 -19.24 -15.33
CA LEU A 112 -6.84 -17.87 -15.30
C LEU A 112 -6.05 -17.55 -16.58
N ASN A 113 -5.17 -18.44 -17.01
CA ASN A 113 -4.35 -18.24 -18.22
C ASN A 113 -5.17 -18.22 -19.51
N GLN A 114 -6.27 -18.98 -19.61
CA GLN A 114 -7.20 -18.87 -20.75
C GLN A 114 -7.80 -17.46 -20.93
N VAL A 115 -7.91 -16.71 -19.82
CA VAL A 115 -8.41 -15.34 -19.83
C VAL A 115 -7.27 -14.34 -20.09
N LEU A 116 -6.14 -14.48 -19.40
CA LEU A 116 -5.00 -13.55 -19.47
C LEU A 116 -4.25 -13.59 -20.82
N ASP A 117 -4.17 -14.76 -21.47
CA ASP A 117 -3.48 -14.93 -22.74
C ASP A 117 -4.02 -13.99 -23.83
N ARG A 118 -5.32 -13.69 -23.77
CA ARG A 118 -6.01 -12.76 -24.69
C ARG A 118 -5.48 -11.32 -24.62
N GLU A 119 -4.81 -10.98 -23.53
CA GLU A 119 -4.21 -9.66 -23.26
C GLU A 119 -2.67 -9.72 -23.26
N GLY A 120 -2.07 -10.87 -23.61
CA GLY A 120 -0.62 -11.03 -23.70
C GLY A 120 0.07 -11.31 -22.37
N PHE A 121 -0.65 -11.87 -21.39
CA PHE A 121 -0.11 -12.21 -20.07
C PHE A 121 -0.29 -13.68 -19.73
N GLU A 122 0.63 -14.18 -18.93
CA GLU A 122 0.60 -15.52 -18.35
C GLU A 122 0.85 -15.42 -16.86
N ALA A 123 -0.01 -16.08 -16.08
CA ALA A 123 0.16 -16.32 -14.66
C ALA A 123 0.96 -17.60 -14.42
N PHE A 124 1.85 -17.59 -13.42
CA PHE A 124 2.63 -18.74 -13.01
C PHE A 124 2.98 -18.67 -11.52
N TYR A 125 3.18 -19.81 -10.86
CA TYR A 125 3.70 -19.86 -9.49
C TYR A 125 5.22 -19.77 -9.49
N ALA A 126 5.77 -18.88 -8.65
CA ALA A 126 7.20 -18.85 -8.36
C ALA A 126 7.56 -19.73 -7.16
N ASP A 127 8.85 -19.86 -6.87
CA ASP A 127 9.39 -20.72 -5.81
C ASP A 127 8.93 -20.32 -4.39
N ASP A 128 8.46 -19.08 -4.21
CA ASP A 128 7.88 -18.58 -2.95
C ASP A 128 6.40 -18.97 -2.75
N GLY A 129 5.80 -19.66 -3.73
CA GLY A 129 4.41 -20.09 -3.69
C GLY A 129 3.40 -19.00 -4.05
N HIS A 130 3.84 -17.83 -4.51
CA HIS A 130 2.96 -16.78 -5.02
C HIS A 130 2.77 -16.86 -6.53
N CYS A 131 1.59 -16.44 -6.99
CA CYS A 131 1.24 -16.40 -8.40
C CYS A 131 1.58 -15.03 -8.99
N TYR A 132 2.48 -14.99 -9.97
CA TYR A 132 2.96 -13.78 -10.63
C TYR A 132 2.49 -13.71 -12.07
N LEU A 133 2.50 -12.50 -12.64
CA LEU A 133 2.21 -12.26 -14.04
C LEU A 133 3.49 -12.04 -14.85
N ARG A 134 3.59 -12.70 -16.00
CA ARG A 134 4.61 -12.50 -17.03
C ARG A 134 3.97 -11.98 -18.31
N HIS A 135 4.54 -10.94 -18.89
CA HIS A 135 4.17 -10.47 -20.22
C HIS A 135 4.80 -11.37 -21.29
N LEU A 136 3.98 -11.93 -22.18
CA LEU A 136 4.40 -12.93 -23.18
C LEU A 136 5.33 -12.36 -24.26
N GLY A 137 5.16 -11.09 -24.63
CA GLY A 137 5.96 -10.46 -25.69
C GLY A 137 7.38 -10.08 -25.27
N THR A 138 7.60 -9.79 -23.98
CA THR A 138 8.89 -9.28 -23.47
C THR A 138 9.50 -10.16 -22.39
N ASN A 139 8.81 -11.22 -21.95
CA ASN A 139 9.15 -12.04 -20.78
C ASN A 139 9.36 -11.23 -19.49
N THR A 140 8.81 -10.02 -19.41
CA THR A 140 8.90 -9.19 -18.21
C THR A 140 7.99 -9.76 -17.14
N VAL A 141 8.56 -10.12 -15.99
CA VAL A 141 7.80 -10.57 -14.82
C VAL A 141 7.42 -9.35 -13.98
N SER A 142 6.14 -9.26 -13.64
CA SER A 142 5.61 -8.22 -12.75
C SER A 142 5.85 -8.63 -11.31
N ALA A 143 7.08 -8.41 -10.84
CA ALA A 143 7.43 -8.61 -9.44
C ALA A 143 6.62 -7.63 -8.57
N LEU A 144 6.04 -8.14 -7.48
CA LEU A 144 5.44 -7.30 -6.45
C LEU A 144 6.55 -6.43 -5.87
N ALA A 145 6.42 -5.11 -5.97
CA ALA A 145 7.34 -4.23 -5.27
C ALA A 145 7.26 -4.55 -3.76
N ALA A 146 8.41 -4.59 -3.08
CA ALA A 146 8.47 -4.69 -1.62
C ALA A 146 7.81 -3.48 -0.90
N ASN A 147 7.29 -2.52 -1.67
CA ASN A 147 6.69 -1.30 -1.18
C ASN A 147 5.15 -1.43 -1.21
N PRO A 148 4.50 -1.57 -0.05
CA PRO A 148 3.09 -1.96 0.10
C PRO A 148 2.08 -0.84 -0.24
N HIS A 149 2.52 0.23 -0.90
CA HIS A 149 1.66 1.36 -1.20
C HIS A 149 0.79 1.04 -2.41
N ARG A 150 -0.27 0.27 -2.16
CA ARG A 150 -1.47 0.36 -3.00
C ARG A 150 -1.88 1.83 -3.12
N PRO A 151 -2.46 2.25 -4.25
CA PRO A 151 -3.00 3.59 -4.33
C PRO A 151 -4.02 3.84 -3.22
N PHE A 152 -3.93 5.05 -2.67
CA PHE A 152 -4.76 5.46 -1.56
C PHE A 152 -6.24 5.41 -1.94
N THR A 153 -7.09 4.93 -1.04
CA THR A 153 -8.55 5.02 -1.22
C THR A 153 -8.99 6.47 -1.20
N ALA A 154 -10.20 6.77 -1.69
CA ALA A 154 -10.73 8.14 -1.66
C ALA A 154 -10.68 8.75 -0.25
N ALA A 155 -10.96 7.95 0.79
CA ALA A 155 -10.87 8.38 2.18
C ALA A 155 -9.42 8.62 2.63
N GLU A 156 -8.46 7.83 2.17
CA GLU A 156 -7.02 8.05 2.45
C GLU A 156 -6.47 9.25 1.67
N VAL A 157 -6.90 9.45 0.43
CA VAL A 157 -6.60 10.65 -0.37
C VAL A 157 -7.14 11.89 0.33
N GLN A 158 -8.37 11.85 0.83
CA GLN A 158 -8.97 12.93 1.59
C GLN A 158 -8.22 13.17 2.90
N ARG A 159 -7.95 12.13 3.70
CA ARG A 159 -7.14 12.24 4.93
C ARG A 159 -5.75 12.83 4.65
N ARG A 160 -5.12 12.44 3.55
CA ARG A 160 -3.84 12.99 3.11
C ARG A 160 -3.96 14.47 2.75
N ALA A 161 -5.03 14.87 2.06
CA ALA A 161 -5.29 16.26 1.72
C ALA A 161 -5.54 17.10 2.99
N ASP A 162 -6.33 16.58 3.93
CA ASP A 162 -6.64 17.22 5.21
C ASP A 162 -5.37 17.36 6.07
N LEU A 163 -4.56 16.30 6.15
CA LEU A 163 -3.27 16.33 6.83
C LEU A 163 -2.32 17.34 6.18
N ALA A 164 -2.25 17.39 4.84
CA ALA A 164 -1.43 18.36 4.14
C ALA A 164 -1.92 19.80 4.39
N ALA A 165 -3.24 20.03 4.49
CA ALA A 165 -3.81 21.31 4.85
C ALA A 165 -3.49 21.69 6.30
N TYR A 166 -3.61 20.74 7.24
CA TYR A 166 -3.24 20.92 8.64
C TYR A 166 -1.75 21.28 8.77
N LEU A 167 -0.84 20.52 8.15
CA LEU A 167 0.61 20.75 8.19
C LEU A 167 1.03 22.10 7.58
N LYS A 168 0.26 22.65 6.63
CA LYS A 168 0.49 24.00 6.11
C LYS A 168 0.08 25.10 7.09
N LYS A 169 -0.88 24.83 7.97
CA LYS A 169 -1.44 25.82 8.90
C LYS A 169 -0.80 25.76 10.28
N CYS A 170 -0.47 24.57 10.78
CA CYS A 170 -0.01 24.36 12.15
C CYS A 170 1.30 25.11 12.46
N SER A 171 1.46 25.50 13.73
CA SER A 171 2.73 26.00 14.26
C SER A 171 3.71 24.86 14.55
N GLU A 172 4.98 25.19 14.81
CA GLU A 172 5.99 24.21 15.25
C GLU A 172 5.56 23.56 16.58
N ASP A 173 5.08 24.35 17.54
CA ASP A 173 4.59 23.88 18.84
C ASP A 173 3.37 22.94 18.69
N GLN A 174 2.38 23.32 17.87
CA GLN A 174 1.21 22.46 17.61
C GLN A 174 1.60 21.14 16.95
N LEU A 175 2.54 21.18 15.99
CA LEU A 175 3.05 19.96 15.37
C LEU A 175 3.77 19.06 16.38
N ILE A 176 4.56 19.66 17.29
CA ILE A 176 5.25 18.92 18.34
C ILE A 176 4.24 18.28 19.30
N GLU A 177 3.35 19.07 19.87
CA GLU A 177 2.46 18.64 20.96
C GLU A 177 1.33 17.74 20.49
N GLU A 178 0.68 18.06 19.38
CA GLU A 178 -0.53 17.36 18.92
C GLU A 178 -0.20 16.14 18.04
N VAL A 179 0.97 16.12 17.37
CA VAL A 179 1.31 15.07 16.39
C VAL A 179 2.55 14.29 16.81
N LEU A 180 3.69 14.96 16.98
CA LEU A 180 4.97 14.27 17.15
C LEU A 180 5.10 13.58 18.53
N LEU A 181 4.73 14.26 19.62
CA LEU A 181 4.79 13.65 20.96
C LEU A 181 3.89 12.40 21.06
N PRO A 182 2.60 12.43 20.65
CA PRO A 182 1.76 11.24 20.66
C PRO A 182 2.31 10.12 19.76
N LEU A 183 2.77 10.47 18.55
CA LEU A 183 3.32 9.52 17.60
C LEU A 183 4.52 8.77 18.18
N PHE A 184 5.52 9.48 18.71
CA PHE A 184 6.71 8.83 19.27
C PHE A 184 6.39 7.98 20.50
N ARG A 185 5.44 8.40 21.33
CA ARG A 185 4.97 7.58 22.46
C ARG A 185 4.33 6.28 21.96
N GLN A 186 3.51 6.34 20.92
CA GLN A 186 2.88 5.15 20.34
C GLN A 186 3.87 4.22 19.64
N LEU A 187 4.94 4.77 19.06
CA LEU A 187 6.05 4.01 18.48
C LEU A 187 7.00 3.40 19.53
N GLY A 188 6.69 3.53 20.82
CA GLY A 188 7.45 2.91 21.91
C GLY A 188 8.69 3.69 22.37
N PHE A 189 8.84 4.95 21.94
CA PHE A 189 9.84 5.83 22.54
C PHE A 189 9.43 6.22 23.96
N GLN A 190 10.41 6.27 24.84
CA GLN A 190 10.29 6.59 26.25
C GLN A 190 10.82 7.99 26.53
N GLN A 191 10.30 8.61 27.59
CA GLN A 191 10.72 9.96 28.03
C GLN A 191 10.63 11.00 26.89
N VAL A 192 9.55 10.94 26.10
CA VAL A 192 9.29 11.89 25.01
C VAL A 192 8.79 13.21 25.60
N THR A 193 9.67 14.21 25.65
CA THR A 193 9.42 15.54 26.22
C THR A 193 9.72 16.64 25.21
N ALA A 194 8.82 17.62 25.08
CA ALA A 194 9.13 18.87 24.40
C ALA A 194 10.07 19.71 25.29
N ALA A 195 11.10 20.30 24.70
CA ALA A 195 11.97 21.23 25.40
C ALA A 195 11.27 22.59 25.45
N GLY A 196 10.94 23.05 26.66
CA GLY A 196 10.39 24.37 26.89
C GLY A 196 10.73 24.84 28.29
N HIS A 197 11.78 25.65 28.42
CA HIS A 197 11.98 26.47 29.61
C HIS A 197 11.72 27.95 29.29
N LYS A 198 11.22 28.71 30.26
CA LYS A 198 10.95 30.16 30.16
C LYS A 198 12.17 30.99 29.70
N ASP A 199 13.37 30.45 29.82
CA ASP A 199 14.63 31.12 29.44
C ASP A 199 15.22 30.52 28.17
N LYS A 200 14.87 31.15 27.04
CA LYS A 200 15.28 30.84 25.65
C LYS A 200 16.81 30.83 25.39
N ALA A 201 17.64 31.11 26.39
CA ALA A 201 19.09 31.23 26.25
C ALA A 201 19.86 29.91 26.46
N LEU A 202 19.21 28.86 26.96
CA LEU A 202 19.84 27.55 27.26
C LEU A 202 19.39 26.40 26.33
N GLU A 203 18.49 26.68 25.38
CA GLU A 203 18.00 25.70 24.42
C GLU A 203 19.00 25.55 23.28
N TYR A 204 19.76 24.45 23.29
CA TYR A 204 20.66 24.05 22.21
C TYR A 204 19.92 23.61 20.93
N GLY A 205 18.90 24.37 20.49
CA GLY A 205 18.18 24.16 19.23
C GLY A 205 17.55 22.78 19.06
N LYS A 206 17.12 22.14 20.16
CA LYS A 206 16.46 20.83 20.15
C LYS A 206 15.07 21.00 20.75
N ASP A 207 14.05 20.58 20.00
CA ASP A 207 12.65 20.81 20.36
C ASP A 207 12.03 19.58 21.05
N ILE A 208 12.55 18.37 20.79
CA ILE A 208 12.10 17.14 21.44
C ILE A 208 13.30 16.33 21.90
N TRP A 209 13.22 15.77 23.11
CA TRP A 209 14.13 14.75 23.61
C TRP A 209 13.38 13.45 23.85
N MET A 210 13.98 12.32 23.47
CA MET A 210 13.40 10.99 23.67
C MET A 210 14.45 9.90 23.73
N ARG A 211 14.07 8.73 24.24
CA ARG A 211 14.91 7.54 24.35
C ARG A 211 14.21 6.31 23.79
N TYR A 212 14.93 5.42 23.11
CA TYR A 212 14.42 4.12 22.69
C TYR A 212 15.22 3.00 23.35
N THR A 213 14.54 1.96 23.82
CA THR A 213 15.19 0.79 24.42
C THR A 213 15.26 -0.32 23.39
N LEU A 214 16.48 -0.74 23.03
CA LEU A 214 16.69 -1.86 22.13
C LEU A 214 16.36 -3.19 22.84
N PRO A 215 16.02 -4.26 22.11
CA PRO A 215 15.82 -5.60 22.69
C PRO A 215 17.00 -6.10 23.52
N THR A 216 18.22 -5.63 23.19
CA THR A 216 19.46 -5.90 23.92
C THR A 216 19.61 -5.11 25.22
N ARG A 217 18.59 -4.35 25.65
CA ARG A 217 18.55 -3.46 26.82
C ARG A 217 19.50 -2.24 26.77
N HIS A 218 20.08 -1.95 25.62
CA HIS A 218 20.80 -0.71 25.38
C HIS A 218 19.82 0.43 25.04
N PHE A 219 20.24 1.66 25.32
CA PHE A 219 19.42 2.84 25.08
C PHE A 219 19.99 3.68 23.94
N LEU A 220 19.11 4.12 23.05
CA LEU A 220 19.40 5.16 22.06
C LEU A 220 18.71 6.45 22.47
N TYR A 221 19.45 7.55 22.51
CA TYR A 221 18.92 8.87 22.80
C TYR A 221 18.81 9.69 21.53
N PHE A 222 17.68 10.38 21.37
CA PHE A 222 17.37 11.18 20.20
C PHE A 222 17.04 12.60 20.62
N GLY A 223 17.67 13.56 19.94
CA GLY A 223 17.23 14.95 19.91
C GLY A 223 16.65 15.26 18.54
N ILE A 224 15.42 15.74 18.51
CA ILE A 224 14.76 16.18 17.28
C ILE A 224 14.70 17.70 17.27
N GLN A 225 15.00 18.26 16.10
CA GLN A 225 14.72 19.65 15.79
C GLN A 225 13.61 19.70 14.74
N VAL A 226 12.54 20.43 15.06
CA VAL A 226 11.35 20.61 14.25
C VAL A 226 11.36 22.04 13.73
N LYS A 227 11.48 22.18 12.41
CA LYS A 227 11.43 23.50 11.79
C LYS A 227 10.47 23.55 10.62
N ARG A 228 9.68 24.61 10.57
CA ARG A 228 8.86 24.95 9.42
C ARG A 228 9.71 25.77 8.44
N GLY A 229 10.20 25.11 7.39
CA GLY A 229 11.08 25.71 6.38
C GLY A 229 12.45 25.06 6.33
N LYS A 230 13.50 25.84 6.05
CA LYS A 230 14.85 25.31 5.87
C LYS A 230 15.52 25.09 7.23
N LEU A 231 15.95 23.85 7.48
CA LEU A 231 16.98 23.54 8.48
C LEU A 231 18.32 23.80 7.79
N ASP A 232 19.00 24.90 8.13
CA ASP A 232 20.38 25.09 7.70
C ASP A 232 21.26 24.11 8.51
N ALA A 233 21.61 23.00 7.88
CA ALA A 233 22.54 22.02 8.41
C ALA A 233 23.98 22.53 8.24
N ALA A 234 24.33 23.63 8.91
CA ALA A 234 25.70 24.05 9.23
C ALA A 234 25.64 25.45 9.83
N GLY A 235 26.37 25.69 10.93
CA GLY A 235 26.62 27.03 11.45
C GLY A 235 27.53 27.85 10.53
N MET A 236 27.02 28.26 9.35
CA MET A 236 27.64 29.30 8.53
C MET A 236 26.57 30.16 7.86
N THR A 237 26.56 31.43 8.21
CA THR A 237 25.79 32.50 7.57
C THR A 237 26.37 32.81 6.18
N ARG A 238 25.54 32.78 5.13
CA ARG A 238 25.37 33.89 4.17
C ARG A 238 24.26 33.65 3.14
N ALA A 239 23.71 34.78 2.71
CA ALA A 239 22.47 34.99 1.99
C ALA A 239 22.44 34.51 0.52
N GLY A 240 21.22 34.27 0.01
CA GLY A 240 20.93 34.20 -1.43
C GLY A 240 19.63 33.45 -1.75
N ASN A 241 18.61 34.19 -2.21
CA ASN A 241 17.23 33.77 -2.52
C ASN A 241 17.07 32.56 -3.46
N ALA A 242 16.03 31.74 -3.23
CA ALA A 242 15.09 31.28 -4.26
C ALA A 242 13.82 30.65 -3.62
N ASN A 243 12.66 31.17 -4.01
CA ASN A 243 11.32 30.78 -3.55
C ASN A 243 10.83 29.47 -4.18
N GLY A 244 10.29 28.57 -3.35
CA GLY A 244 9.47 27.42 -3.74
C GLY A 244 8.78 26.83 -2.50
N PRO A 245 7.59 26.21 -2.61
CA PRO A 245 6.85 25.70 -1.45
C PRO A 245 7.66 24.57 -0.81
N SER A 246 8.28 24.85 0.34
CA SER A 246 9.19 23.92 1.01
C SER A 246 8.44 23.04 2.01
N PRO A 247 8.63 21.71 2.02
CA PRO A 247 8.05 20.83 3.03
C PRO A 247 8.64 21.11 4.43
N VAL A 248 7.86 20.85 5.47
CA VAL A 248 8.34 20.79 6.87
C VAL A 248 9.41 19.69 6.94
N LYS A 249 10.62 20.03 7.41
CA LYS A 249 11.71 19.06 7.56
C LYS A 249 11.88 18.74 9.04
N VAL A 250 11.88 17.44 9.36
CA VAL A 250 12.24 16.93 10.68
C VAL A 250 13.67 16.39 10.58
N GLY A 251 14.60 17.01 11.31
CA GLY A 251 16.00 16.59 11.36
C GLY A 251 16.25 15.79 12.64
N THR A 252 16.86 14.60 12.52
CA THR A 252 17.26 13.79 13.67
C THR A 252 18.76 13.89 13.86
N ARG A 253 19.21 14.32 15.05
CA ARG A 253 20.63 14.25 15.42
C ARG A 253 20.83 13.08 16.38
N LEU A 254 21.46 12.02 15.89
CA LEU A 254 21.81 10.86 16.70
C LEU A 254 23.07 11.17 17.52
N LEU A 255 22.93 11.19 18.85
CA LEU A 255 24.06 11.29 19.78
C LEU A 255 24.25 9.93 20.43
N ILE A 256 25.24 9.18 19.96
CA ILE A 256 25.69 7.95 20.60
C ILE A 256 26.74 8.35 21.64
N THR A 257 26.36 8.48 22.91
CA THR A 257 27.32 8.58 24.01
C THR A 257 27.64 7.18 24.53
N PRO A 258 28.86 6.66 24.33
CA PRO A 258 29.27 5.46 25.03
C PRO A 258 29.31 5.77 26.53
N ARG A 259 28.51 5.05 27.32
CA ARG A 259 28.70 4.99 28.77
C ARG A 259 29.81 3.97 29.03
N ALA A 260 30.92 4.43 29.61
CA ALA A 260 31.76 3.57 30.43
C ALA A 260 31.05 3.26 31.74
#